data_AF-A0A3M7PIG6-F1
#
_entry.id   AF-A0A3M7PIG6-F1
#
_cell.length_a   1.000
_cell.length_b   1.000
_cell.length_c   1.000
_cell.angle_alpha   90.00
_cell.angle_beta   90.00
_cell.angle_gamma   90.00
#
_symmetry.space_group_name_H-M   'P 1'
#
loop_
_entity.id
_entity.type
_entity.pdbx_description
1 polymer ?
#
loop_
_entity_poly.entity_id
_entity_poly.type
_entity_poly.pdbx_seq_one_letter_code
_entity_poly.pdbx_strand_id
1 'polypeptide(L)'
;MKIIEYRILMPLTLEENLIGQLWSFSEISRENTGGGEGVEILVNSLFDLPLDSNGSLIYSKLPEYEDFDSQVNGSKKPKKEAKKDERSKSLERSDLANMGSQNHLHQSKTFNGILNKESNSEASNYNHDMTKYGQYTHKLYRMASKLPWFVRKLLPKDSTLIHEKSWNMYPNVKTVLTNEYFKSNIRIELDTITREVKNGNFEHNVHKLTQEQLEKREIVYIDIAEKLSNDNSNEDPSIFKSKKTGRGPLVPGEWYKNHQPLICCYKLVTAEIKLFGLQTKCENYLKTMYKQLFAIFHRQVFCWIDKWHGITIEQVRKIEYELAKELLSKIDQGELSRNQLVNE
;
A
#
# COMPACT_ATOMS: atom_id res chain seq x y z
N MET A 1 -19.66 -4.27 -4.46
CA MET A 1 -18.56 -3.36 -4.11
C MET A 1 -18.73 -2.97 -2.65
N LYS A 2 -17.72 -3.25 -1.83
CA LYS A 2 -17.66 -2.87 -0.42
C LYS A 2 -16.82 -1.59 -0.31
N ILE A 3 -17.34 -0.57 0.38
CA ILE A 3 -16.66 0.72 0.59
C ILE A 3 -16.50 0.93 2.09
N ILE A 4 -15.27 1.09 2.57
CA ILE A 4 -14.97 1.29 3.99
C ILE A 4 -13.99 2.44 4.13
N GLU A 5 -14.34 3.47 4.88
CA GLU A 5 -13.45 4.59 5.18
C GLU A 5 -12.91 4.47 6.60
N TYR A 6 -11.60 4.26 6.73
CA TYR A 6 -10.92 4.25 8.01
C TYR A 6 -10.43 5.65 8.34
N ARG A 7 -10.76 6.14 9.53
CA ARG A 7 -10.37 7.47 10.01
C ARG A 7 -9.40 7.30 11.18
N ILE A 8 -8.19 7.79 11.00
CA ILE A 8 -7.07 7.56 11.92
C ILE A 8 -6.53 8.91 12.32
N LEU A 9 -6.72 9.28 13.59
CA LEU A 9 -6.12 10.49 14.14
C LEU A 9 -4.65 10.24 14.45
N MET A 10 -3.80 11.21 14.13
CA MET A 10 -2.37 11.19 14.49
C MET A 10 -1.96 12.53 15.10
N PRO A 11 -1.20 12.54 16.23
CA PRO A 11 -0.69 13.77 16.86
C PRO A 11 0.57 14.27 16.12
N LEU A 12 0.44 14.50 14.82
CA LEU A 12 1.51 14.86 13.88
C LEU A 12 1.07 16.03 12.99
N THR A 13 2.03 16.78 12.43
CA THR A 13 1.77 17.65 11.27
C THR A 13 1.61 16.81 9.99
N LEU A 14 1.13 17.43 8.91
CA LEU A 14 1.11 16.79 7.57
C LEU A 14 2.52 16.36 7.12
N GLU A 15 3.51 17.23 7.31
CA GLU A 15 4.91 16.95 6.94
C GLU A 15 5.51 15.80 7.76
N GLU A 16 5.35 15.85 9.08
CA GLU A 16 5.81 14.78 9.98
C GLU A 16 5.15 13.45 9.64
N ASN A 17 3.87 13.47 9.29
CA ASN A 17 3.15 12.27 8.91
C ASN A 17 3.66 11.68 7.58
N LEU A 18 3.97 12.52 6.60
CA LEU A 18 4.58 12.05 5.35
C LEU A 18 5.91 11.33 5.63
N ILE A 19 6.82 11.98 6.35
CA ILE A 19 8.15 11.43 6.70
C ILE A 19 7.99 10.16 7.54
N GLY A 20 7.17 10.22 8.60
CA GLY A 20 6.97 9.11 9.53
C GLY A 20 6.37 7.88 8.89
N GLN A 21 5.40 8.04 7.96
CA GLN A 21 4.83 6.90 7.24
C GLN A 21 5.83 6.25 6.29
N LEU A 22 6.58 7.03 5.50
CA LEU A 22 7.58 6.50 4.56
C LEU A 22 8.73 5.79 5.29
N TRP A 23 9.24 6.40 6.37
CA TRP A 23 10.29 5.81 7.19
C TRP A 23 9.80 4.52 7.88
N SER A 24 8.62 4.55 8.51
CA SER A 24 8.09 3.37 9.20
C SER A 24 7.76 2.24 8.23
N PHE A 25 7.24 2.55 7.04
CA PHE A 25 7.05 1.56 5.98
C PHE A 25 8.37 0.88 5.60
N SER A 26 9.45 1.66 5.50
CA SER A 26 10.78 1.15 5.19
C SER A 26 11.27 0.14 6.24
N GLU A 27 11.18 0.49 7.52
CA GLU A 27 11.54 -0.41 8.62
C GLU A 27 10.67 -1.66 8.68
N ILE A 28 9.35 -1.52 8.58
CA ILE A 28 8.41 -2.65 8.63
C ILE A 28 8.69 -3.60 7.46
N SER A 29 8.97 -3.07 6.27
CA SER A 29 9.34 -3.87 5.11
C SER A 29 10.62 -4.65 5.36
N ARG A 30 11.62 -4.02 6.01
CA ARG A 30 12.87 -4.67 6.39
C ARG A 30 12.66 -5.82 7.38
N GLU A 31 11.82 -5.63 8.38
CA GLU A 31 11.53 -6.65 9.41
C GLU A 31 10.69 -7.82 8.87
N ASN A 32 9.87 -7.57 7.85
CA ASN A 32 8.93 -8.53 7.30
C ASN A 32 9.41 -9.26 6.04
N THR A 33 10.60 -8.94 5.54
CA THR A 33 11.16 -9.53 4.33
C THR A 33 12.31 -10.46 4.65
N GLY A 34 12.27 -11.65 4.06
CA GLY A 34 13.19 -12.74 4.32
C GLY A 34 12.58 -14.11 4.01
N GLY A 35 13.42 -15.13 3.83
CA GLY A 35 12.99 -16.51 3.61
C GLY A 35 12.18 -16.70 2.33
N GLY A 36 12.44 -15.90 1.30
CA GLY A 36 11.69 -15.88 0.03
C GLY A 36 10.33 -15.16 0.08
N GLU A 37 9.98 -14.55 1.22
CA GLU A 37 8.72 -13.81 1.43
C GLU A 37 8.99 -12.35 1.78
N GLY A 38 7.97 -11.49 1.65
CA GLY A 38 8.06 -10.07 2.01
C GLY A 38 7.79 -9.13 0.85
N VAL A 39 8.51 -8.01 0.82
CA VAL A 39 8.28 -6.90 -0.12
C VAL A 39 9.44 -6.80 -1.09
N GLU A 40 9.14 -6.79 -2.38
CA GLU A 40 10.08 -6.46 -3.45
C GLU A 40 9.66 -5.14 -4.10
N ILE A 41 10.59 -4.21 -4.27
CA ILE A 41 10.34 -2.91 -4.91
C ILE A 41 10.73 -3.04 -6.39
N LEU A 42 9.74 -3.01 -7.28
CA LEU A 42 9.92 -3.16 -8.74
C LEU A 42 10.12 -1.82 -9.44
N VAL A 43 9.43 -0.77 -8.99
CA VAL A 43 9.54 0.60 -9.50
C VAL A 43 9.45 1.55 -8.32
N ASN A 44 10.31 2.58 -8.32
CA ASN A 44 10.21 3.72 -7.44
C ASN A 44 10.70 4.96 -8.20
N SER A 45 9.79 5.77 -8.74
CA SER A 45 10.15 6.86 -9.64
C SER A 45 9.27 8.09 -9.45
N LEU A 46 9.82 9.24 -9.82
CA LEU A 46 9.06 10.49 -9.90
C LEU A 46 8.14 10.51 -11.11
N PHE A 47 7.05 11.27 -11.02
CA PHE A 47 6.21 11.61 -12.16
C PHE A 47 5.66 13.03 -12.03
N ASP A 48 5.42 13.70 -13.16
CA ASP A 48 4.77 15.01 -13.19
C ASP A 48 3.30 14.90 -12.79
N LEU A 49 2.84 15.75 -11.88
CA LEU A 49 1.43 15.75 -11.48
C LEU A 49 0.55 16.13 -12.68
N PRO A 50 -0.37 15.24 -13.12
CA PRO A 50 -1.23 15.56 -14.26
C PRO A 50 -2.39 16.45 -13.79
N LEU A 51 -2.17 17.76 -13.76
CA LEU A 51 -3.17 18.73 -13.34
C LEU A 51 -4.00 19.23 -14.54
N ASP A 52 -5.29 19.48 -14.31
CA ASP A 52 -6.14 20.22 -15.24
C ASP A 52 -5.92 21.73 -15.15
N SER A 53 -6.65 22.50 -15.97
CA SER A 53 -6.54 23.98 -15.98
C SER A 53 -6.92 24.64 -14.65
N ASN A 54 -7.60 23.92 -13.76
CA ASN A 54 -8.00 24.39 -12.44
C ASN A 54 -7.07 23.88 -11.33
N GLY A 55 -5.95 23.22 -11.68
CA GLY A 55 -5.03 22.63 -10.72
C GLY A 55 -5.55 21.35 -10.07
N SER A 56 -6.58 20.71 -10.64
CA SER A 56 -7.13 19.45 -10.13
C SER A 56 -6.47 18.25 -10.81
N LEU A 57 -6.19 17.19 -10.04
CA LEU A 57 -5.55 15.98 -10.56
C LEU A 57 -6.44 15.20 -11.54
N ILE A 58 -5.85 14.82 -12.67
CA ILE A 58 -6.45 13.98 -13.71
C ILE A 58 -5.95 12.55 -13.52
N TYR A 59 -6.70 11.75 -12.75
CA TYR A 59 -6.31 10.38 -12.40
C TYR A 59 -6.05 9.46 -13.60
N SER A 60 -6.79 9.62 -14.71
CA SER A 60 -6.61 8.78 -15.90
C SER A 60 -5.25 8.97 -16.58
N LYS A 61 -4.54 10.07 -16.29
CA LYS A 61 -3.21 10.36 -16.82
C LYS A 61 -2.08 9.93 -15.89
N LEU A 62 -2.39 9.25 -14.79
CA LEU A 62 -1.37 8.73 -13.89
C LEU A 62 -0.55 7.62 -14.58
N PRO A 63 0.78 7.53 -14.34
CA PRO A 63 1.63 6.50 -14.95
C PRO A 63 1.08 5.10 -14.70
N GLU A 64 1.05 4.26 -15.74
CA GLU A 64 0.58 2.87 -15.68
C GLU A 64 -0.86 2.67 -15.18
N TYR A 65 -1.66 3.74 -15.11
CA TYR A 65 -3.07 3.68 -14.71
C TYR A 65 -3.96 3.14 -15.84
N GLU A 66 -3.68 3.48 -17.09
CA GLU A 66 -4.45 3.02 -18.26
C GLU A 66 -4.25 1.52 -18.57
N ASP A 67 -3.07 0.96 -18.29
CA ASP A 67 -2.82 -0.49 -18.37
C ASP A 67 -3.71 -1.27 -17.41
N PHE A 68 -4.13 -0.64 -16.31
CA PHE A 68 -5.03 -1.22 -15.34
C PHE A 68 -6.50 -1.16 -15.81
N ASP A 69 -6.98 0.00 -16.28
CA ASP A 69 -8.35 0.12 -16.79
C ASP A 69 -8.59 -0.67 -18.08
N SER A 70 -7.56 -0.85 -18.92
CA SER A 70 -7.63 -1.66 -20.14
C SER A 70 -7.67 -3.17 -19.88
N GLN A 71 -7.02 -3.67 -18.82
CA GLN A 71 -7.16 -5.06 -18.35
C GLN A 71 -8.56 -5.33 -17.76
N VAL A 72 -9.20 -4.30 -17.20
CA VAL A 72 -10.57 -4.37 -16.66
C VAL A 72 -11.63 -4.30 -17.78
N ASN A 73 -11.43 -3.43 -18.77
CA ASN A 73 -12.37 -3.20 -19.89
C ASN A 73 -12.05 -4.03 -21.15
N GLY A 74 -11.15 -5.00 -21.03
CA GLY A 74 -10.75 -5.95 -22.07
C GLY A 74 -11.82 -6.98 -22.46
N SER A 75 -13.02 -6.51 -22.77
CA SER A 75 -13.94 -7.15 -23.72
C SER A 75 -13.87 -6.42 -25.07
N LYS A 76 -12.67 -6.21 -25.62
CA LYS A 76 -12.58 -5.96 -27.07
C LYS A 76 -12.77 -7.31 -27.75
N LYS A 77 -13.99 -7.55 -28.27
CA LYS A 77 -14.28 -8.65 -29.20
C LYS A 77 -13.14 -8.72 -30.22
N PRO A 78 -12.54 -9.90 -30.48
CA PRO A 78 -11.62 -10.02 -31.58
C PRO A 78 -12.35 -9.62 -32.86
N LYS A 79 -11.71 -8.77 -33.67
CA LYS A 79 -12.15 -8.51 -35.04
C LYS A 79 -12.30 -9.88 -35.71
N LYS A 80 -13.47 -10.15 -36.28
CA LYS A 80 -13.73 -11.32 -37.13
C LYS A 80 -12.79 -11.25 -38.33
N GLU A 81 -11.66 -11.93 -38.25
CA GLU A 81 -11.05 -12.52 -39.44
C GLU A 81 -11.51 -13.96 -39.50
N ALA A 82 -12.38 -14.22 -40.49
CA ALA A 82 -12.87 -15.54 -40.78
C ALA A 82 -11.73 -16.41 -41.31
N LYS A 83 -11.25 -17.34 -40.50
CA LYS A 83 -10.78 -18.64 -41.00
C LYS A 83 -11.32 -19.73 -40.08
N LYS A 84 -12.17 -20.57 -40.68
CA LYS A 84 -12.54 -21.89 -40.18
C LYS A 84 -11.24 -22.66 -39.90
N ASP A 85 -11.10 -23.18 -38.69
CA ASP A 85 -10.83 -24.61 -38.52
C ASP A 85 -11.06 -25.04 -37.06
N GLU A 86 -11.79 -26.13 -36.92
CA GLU A 86 -12.12 -26.80 -35.67
C GLU A 86 -10.90 -27.53 -35.10
N ARG A 87 -10.48 -27.17 -33.87
CA ARG A 87 -10.22 -28.16 -32.81
C ARG A 87 -10.00 -27.48 -31.48
N SER A 88 -10.88 -27.80 -30.55
CA SER A 88 -10.76 -27.62 -29.11
C SER A 88 -9.39 -28.09 -28.59
N LYS A 89 -8.66 -27.19 -27.93
CA LYS A 89 -7.61 -27.56 -26.97
C LYS A 89 -7.75 -26.70 -25.72
N SER A 90 -8.01 -27.40 -24.62
CA SER A 90 -7.84 -26.97 -23.24
C SER A 90 -6.47 -26.31 -23.06
N LEU A 91 -6.43 -25.05 -22.60
CA LEU A 91 -5.21 -24.49 -22.03
C LEU A 91 -4.90 -25.22 -20.73
N GLU A 92 -3.77 -25.92 -20.68
CA GLU A 92 -3.30 -26.61 -19.49
C GLU A 92 -2.68 -25.63 -18.48
N ARG A 93 -2.80 -25.98 -17.19
CA ARG A 93 -2.38 -25.17 -16.04
C ARG A 93 -0.88 -24.82 -16.02
N SER A 94 -0.04 -25.53 -16.77
CA SER A 94 1.40 -25.28 -16.91
C SER A 94 1.73 -24.03 -17.72
N ASP A 95 0.89 -23.67 -18.69
CA ASP A 95 1.21 -22.61 -19.64
C ASP A 95 1.02 -21.22 -19.03
N LEU A 96 0.05 -21.08 -18.12
CA LEU A 96 -0.19 -19.85 -17.36
C LEU A 96 0.89 -19.56 -16.31
N ALA A 97 1.44 -20.61 -15.67
CA ALA A 97 2.52 -20.47 -14.68
C ALA A 97 3.85 -20.08 -15.33
N ASN A 98 4.14 -20.61 -16.51
CA ASN A 98 5.37 -20.30 -17.26
C ASN A 98 5.37 -18.88 -17.85
N MET A 99 4.21 -18.35 -18.26
CA MET A 99 4.13 -16.97 -18.77
C MET A 99 4.34 -15.92 -17.67
N GLY A 100 3.85 -16.15 -16.44
CA GLY A 100 4.10 -15.26 -15.30
C GLY A 100 5.57 -15.22 -14.90
N SER A 101 6.20 -16.39 -14.78
CA SER A 101 7.62 -16.52 -14.39
C SER A 101 8.59 -15.83 -15.37
N GLN A 102 8.35 -15.92 -16.69
CA GLN A 102 9.19 -15.26 -17.69
C GLN A 102 9.01 -13.73 -17.72
N ASN A 103 7.80 -13.22 -17.49
CA ASN A 103 7.55 -11.78 -17.41
C ASN A 103 8.18 -11.16 -16.16
N HIS A 104 8.16 -11.84 -15.02
CA HIS A 104 8.81 -11.39 -13.79
C HIS A 104 10.34 -11.29 -13.93
N LEU A 105 10.97 -12.30 -14.56
CA LEU A 105 12.42 -12.29 -14.79
C LEU A 105 12.86 -11.17 -15.75
N HIS A 106 11.99 -10.78 -16.68
CA HIS A 106 12.24 -9.67 -17.59
C HIS A 106 12.12 -8.30 -16.88
N GLN A 107 11.11 -8.09 -16.04
CA GLN A 107 10.92 -6.83 -15.29
C GLN A 107 12.02 -6.60 -14.24
N SER A 108 12.45 -7.65 -13.53
CA SER A 108 13.58 -7.57 -12.58
C SER A 108 14.89 -7.18 -13.29
N LYS A 109 15.15 -7.68 -14.50
CA LYS A 109 16.30 -7.27 -15.33
C LYS A 109 16.22 -5.81 -15.77
N THR A 110 15.02 -5.30 -16.07
CA THR A 110 14.81 -3.89 -16.44
C THR A 110 15.06 -2.94 -15.26
N PHE A 111 14.60 -3.30 -14.05
CA PHE A 111 14.87 -2.53 -12.83
C PHE A 111 16.37 -2.48 -12.49
N ASN A 112 17.08 -3.61 -12.60
CA ASN A 112 18.53 -3.64 -12.46
C ASN A 112 19.24 -2.75 -13.50
N GLY A 113 18.70 -2.63 -14.71
CA GLY A 113 19.19 -1.70 -15.74
C GLY A 113 18.95 -0.22 -15.40
N ILE A 114 17.84 0.10 -14.74
CA ILE A 114 17.48 1.46 -14.31
C ILE A 114 18.32 1.87 -13.09
N LEU A 115 18.43 1.01 -12.07
CA LEU A 115 19.26 1.25 -10.88
C LEU A 115 20.74 1.49 -11.23
N ASN A 116 21.27 0.75 -12.21
CA ASN A 116 22.64 0.90 -12.67
C ASN A 116 22.84 2.18 -13.51
N LYS A 117 21.82 2.64 -14.26
CA LYS A 117 21.88 3.92 -14.99
C LYS A 117 21.82 5.13 -14.07
N GLU A 118 20.97 5.11 -13.04
CA GLU A 118 20.83 6.22 -12.07
C GLU A 118 22.05 6.36 -11.15
N SER A 119 22.84 5.30 -10.96
CA SER A 119 24.07 5.33 -10.16
C SER A 119 25.18 6.22 -10.73
N ASN A 120 25.10 6.63 -12.01
CA ASN A 120 26.19 7.32 -12.70
C ASN A 120 25.91 8.77 -13.13
N SER A 121 24.75 9.39 -12.85
CA SER A 121 24.58 10.82 -13.19
C SER A 121 23.56 11.68 -12.43
N GLU A 122 22.69 11.20 -11.53
CA GLU A 122 21.58 12.05 -11.03
C GLU A 122 21.27 11.97 -9.52
N ALA A 123 22.19 11.49 -8.69
CA ALA A 123 22.02 11.55 -7.22
C ALA A 123 22.06 12.99 -6.63
N SER A 124 22.27 14.03 -7.45
CA SER A 124 22.58 15.39 -7.02
C SER A 124 21.44 16.41 -7.12
N ASN A 125 20.20 16.03 -7.48
CA ASN A 125 19.08 16.98 -7.66
C ASN A 125 17.79 16.58 -6.91
N TYR A 126 17.90 16.14 -5.65
CA TYR A 126 16.74 15.89 -4.78
C TYR A 126 16.20 17.18 -4.14
N ASN A 127 15.84 18.20 -4.94
CA ASN A 127 14.94 19.27 -4.49
C ASN A 127 13.55 18.96 -5.03
N HIS A 128 12.81 18.09 -4.34
CA HIS A 128 11.53 17.58 -4.81
C HIS A 128 10.41 18.57 -4.48
N ASP A 129 10.00 19.34 -5.48
CA ASP A 129 8.82 20.20 -5.39
C ASP A 129 7.54 19.34 -5.41
N MET A 130 7.02 19.03 -4.22
CA MET A 130 5.78 18.26 -4.01
C MET A 130 4.55 18.91 -4.68
N THR A 131 4.65 20.16 -5.13
CA THR A 131 3.56 20.82 -5.89
C THR A 131 3.59 20.50 -7.38
N LYS A 132 4.71 19.96 -7.89
CA LYS A 132 4.90 19.64 -9.32
C LYS A 132 5.00 18.15 -9.56
N TYR A 133 5.51 17.39 -8.60
CA TYR A 133 5.84 15.99 -8.78
C TYR A 133 5.14 15.11 -7.74
N GLY A 134 4.78 13.89 -8.16
CA GLY A 134 4.40 12.79 -7.28
C GLY A 134 5.45 11.68 -7.29
N GLN A 135 5.27 10.70 -6.41
CA GLN A 135 6.06 9.47 -6.37
C GLN A 135 5.21 8.28 -6.79
N TYR A 136 5.64 7.56 -7.81
CA TYR A 136 5.07 6.29 -8.22
C TYR A 136 5.90 5.14 -7.63
N THR A 137 5.22 4.14 -7.08
CA THR A 137 5.85 2.89 -6.67
C THR A 137 5.08 1.69 -7.19
N HIS A 138 5.80 0.67 -7.61
CA HIS A 138 5.28 -0.66 -7.90
C HIS A 138 5.99 -1.66 -7.01
N LYS A 139 5.24 -2.33 -6.13
CA LYS A 139 5.77 -3.34 -5.20
C LYS A 139 5.13 -4.69 -5.45
N LEU A 140 5.87 -5.74 -5.17
CA LEU A 140 5.41 -7.12 -5.21
C LEU A 140 5.48 -7.70 -3.80
N TYR A 141 4.33 -8.04 -3.23
CA TYR A 141 4.24 -8.72 -1.95
C TYR A 141 4.22 -10.24 -2.17
N ARG A 142 5.20 -10.93 -1.61
CA ARG A 142 5.33 -12.39 -1.58
C ARG A 142 4.78 -12.90 -0.24
N MET A 143 3.52 -13.33 -0.22
CA MET A 143 2.77 -13.59 1.03
C MET A 143 2.30 -15.04 1.22
N ALA A 144 3.04 -16.04 0.74
CA ALA A 144 2.55 -17.42 0.69
C ALA A 144 2.12 -17.97 2.06
N SER A 145 2.92 -17.78 3.10
CA SER A 145 2.65 -18.20 4.48
C SER A 145 1.72 -17.25 5.23
N LYS A 146 1.70 -15.96 4.84
CA LYS A 146 1.01 -14.86 5.52
C LYS A 146 -0.47 -14.73 5.17
N LEU A 147 -0.95 -15.44 4.14
CA LEU A 147 -2.37 -15.46 3.77
C LEU A 147 -3.19 -16.38 4.70
N PRO A 148 -4.46 -16.04 5.01
CA PRO A 148 -5.34 -16.93 5.77
C PRO A 148 -5.45 -18.29 5.13
N TRP A 149 -5.57 -19.35 5.94
CA TRP A 149 -5.63 -20.72 5.44
C TRP A 149 -6.74 -20.94 4.40
N PHE A 150 -7.89 -20.29 4.55
CA PHE A 150 -9.00 -20.43 3.61
C PHE A 150 -8.73 -19.72 2.29
N VAL A 151 -7.91 -18.65 2.28
CA VAL A 151 -7.44 -17.97 1.07
C VAL A 151 -6.38 -18.83 0.39
N ARG A 152 -5.45 -19.41 1.17
CA ARG A 152 -4.42 -20.33 0.66
C ARG A 152 -5.01 -21.57 -0.01
N LYS A 153 -6.13 -22.10 0.48
CA LYS A 153 -6.83 -23.22 -0.19
C LYS A 153 -7.46 -22.87 -1.54
N LEU A 154 -7.69 -21.59 -1.83
CA LEU A 154 -8.28 -21.12 -3.09
C LEU A 154 -7.21 -20.72 -4.11
N LEU A 155 -5.96 -20.60 -3.67
CA LEU A 155 -4.83 -20.13 -4.47
C LEU A 155 -3.87 -21.30 -4.77
N PRO A 156 -3.48 -21.50 -6.04
CA PRO A 156 -2.21 -22.16 -6.34
C PRO A 156 -1.05 -21.56 -5.52
N LYS A 157 -0.01 -22.36 -5.24
CA LYS A 157 1.15 -21.87 -4.47
C LYS A 157 1.86 -20.68 -5.14
N ASP A 158 1.81 -20.62 -6.47
CA ASP A 158 2.47 -19.58 -7.27
C ASP A 158 1.62 -18.29 -7.40
N SER A 159 0.38 -18.27 -6.89
CA SER A 159 -0.55 -17.13 -7.02
C SER A 159 -0.67 -16.28 -5.75
N THR A 160 0.28 -16.38 -4.83
CA THR A 160 0.33 -15.61 -3.56
C THR A 160 1.03 -14.26 -3.70
N LEU A 161 1.27 -13.85 -4.94
CA LEU A 161 1.88 -12.58 -5.32
C LEU A 161 0.82 -11.49 -5.42
N ILE A 162 1.03 -10.38 -4.72
CA ILE A 162 0.15 -9.21 -4.80
C ILE A 162 0.98 -8.05 -5.35
N HIS A 163 0.55 -7.48 -6.46
CA HIS A 163 1.12 -6.24 -6.98
C HIS A 163 0.42 -5.06 -6.32
N GLU A 164 1.21 -4.15 -5.77
CA GLU A 164 0.77 -2.84 -5.28
C GLU A 164 1.33 -1.77 -6.20
N LYS A 165 0.45 -1.04 -6.87
CA LYS A 165 0.80 0.19 -7.56
C LYS A 165 0.30 1.37 -6.74
N SER A 166 1.18 2.31 -6.39
CA SER A 166 0.84 3.45 -5.55
C SER A 166 1.34 4.75 -6.17
N TRP A 167 0.43 5.73 -6.25
CA TRP A 167 0.67 7.09 -6.72
C TRP A 167 0.53 8.03 -5.53
N ASN A 168 1.67 8.45 -4.98
CA ASN A 168 1.75 9.35 -3.85
C ASN A 168 1.88 10.80 -4.34
N MET A 169 0.85 11.60 -4.07
CA MET A 169 0.69 13.00 -4.43
C MET A 169 0.33 13.76 -3.15
N TYR A 170 1.11 13.51 -2.09
CA TYR A 170 0.75 13.86 -0.71
C TYR A 170 0.22 15.31 -0.59
N PRO A 171 -0.92 15.53 0.09
CA PRO A 171 -1.58 14.66 1.07
C PRO A 171 -2.52 13.59 0.50
N ASN A 172 -2.59 13.45 -0.83
CA ASN A 172 -3.44 12.46 -1.51
C ASN A 172 -2.59 11.28 -2.00
N VAL A 173 -3.02 10.05 -1.70
CA VAL A 173 -2.34 8.84 -2.16
C VAL A 173 -3.37 7.88 -2.72
N LYS A 174 -3.18 7.45 -3.97
CA LYS A 174 -3.97 6.36 -4.56
C LYS A 174 -3.14 5.10 -4.63
N THR A 175 -3.70 3.98 -4.22
CA THR A 175 -3.05 2.67 -4.24
C THR A 175 -4.01 1.64 -4.82
N VAL A 176 -3.51 0.79 -5.69
CA VAL A 176 -4.27 -0.28 -6.33
C VAL A 176 -3.54 -1.59 -6.07
N LEU A 177 -4.26 -2.56 -5.49
CA LEU A 177 -3.77 -3.92 -5.29
C LEU A 177 -4.39 -4.85 -6.32
N THR A 178 -3.53 -5.60 -7.01
CA THR A 178 -3.93 -6.59 -7.99
C THR A 178 -3.25 -7.94 -7.73
N ASN A 179 -3.87 -8.99 -8.25
CA ASN A 179 -3.33 -10.33 -8.20
C ASN A 179 -3.58 -10.99 -9.57
N GLU A 180 -2.52 -11.49 -10.20
CA GLU A 180 -2.59 -12.01 -11.57
C GLU A 180 -3.56 -13.19 -11.73
N TYR A 181 -3.73 -13.99 -10.66
CA TYR A 181 -4.60 -15.15 -10.68
C TYR A 181 -6.08 -14.75 -10.62
N PHE A 182 -6.43 -13.82 -9.72
CA PHE A 182 -7.80 -13.35 -9.61
C PHE A 182 -8.20 -12.39 -10.73
N LYS A 183 -7.24 -11.80 -11.47
CA LYS A 183 -7.50 -10.85 -12.57
C LYS A 183 -8.54 -9.81 -12.14
N SER A 184 -9.60 -9.61 -12.94
CA SER A 184 -10.70 -8.68 -12.66
C SER A 184 -11.73 -9.19 -11.62
N ASN A 185 -11.53 -10.36 -11.03
CA ASN A 185 -12.42 -10.89 -9.99
C ASN A 185 -12.15 -10.29 -8.61
N ILE A 186 -10.96 -9.78 -8.35
CA ILE A 186 -10.64 -9.05 -7.11
C ILE A 186 -9.93 -7.76 -7.49
N ARG A 187 -10.55 -6.62 -7.15
CA ARG A 187 -9.96 -5.29 -7.26
C ARG A 187 -10.06 -4.62 -5.89
N ILE A 188 -8.94 -4.15 -5.36
CA ILE A 188 -8.90 -3.41 -4.11
C ILE A 188 -8.18 -2.09 -4.40
N GLU A 189 -8.87 -0.99 -4.12
CA GLU A 189 -8.32 0.36 -4.20
C GLU A 189 -8.30 0.99 -2.83
N LEU A 190 -7.21 1.69 -2.55
CA LEU A 190 -7.02 2.55 -1.38
C LEU A 190 -6.83 3.97 -1.86
N ASP A 191 -7.80 4.84 -1.57
CA ASP A 191 -7.65 6.29 -1.70
C ASP A 191 -7.44 6.86 -0.31
N THR A 192 -6.32 7.55 -0.11
CA THR A 192 -6.00 8.21 1.16
C THR A 192 -5.96 9.71 0.96
N ILE A 193 -6.69 10.45 1.79
CA ILE A 193 -6.56 11.90 1.94
C ILE A 193 -6.19 12.18 3.39
N THR A 194 -5.14 12.98 3.60
CA THR A 194 -4.77 13.44 4.94
C THR A 194 -5.14 14.91 5.12
N ARG A 195 -5.78 15.25 6.25
CA ARG A 195 -6.18 16.61 6.58
C ARG A 195 -5.76 16.96 8.00
N GLU A 196 -5.39 18.22 8.21
CA GLU A 196 -5.33 18.78 9.55
C GLU A 196 -6.74 18.84 10.14
N VAL A 197 -6.88 18.50 11.42
CA VAL A 197 -8.17 18.54 12.10
C VAL A 197 -8.03 19.26 13.44
N LYS A 198 -9.09 19.96 13.85
CA LYS A 198 -9.17 20.60 15.16
C LYS A 198 -10.13 19.81 16.05
N ASN A 199 -9.71 19.50 17.28
CA ASN A 199 -10.52 18.84 18.30
C ASN A 199 -11.18 17.51 17.84
N GLY A 200 -10.55 16.79 16.91
CA GLY A 200 -11.11 15.55 16.34
C GLY A 200 -12.36 15.75 15.48
N ASN A 201 -12.62 16.97 14.98
CA ASN A 201 -13.72 17.21 14.05
C ASN A 201 -13.40 16.60 12.68
N PHE A 202 -14.15 15.57 12.30
CA PHE A 202 -13.96 14.89 11.03
C PHE A 202 -14.81 15.51 9.92
N GLU A 203 -14.19 15.81 8.79
CA GLU A 203 -14.90 16.11 7.55
C GLU A 203 -15.74 14.91 7.06
N HIS A 204 -16.96 15.18 6.56
CA HIS A 204 -17.91 14.12 6.25
C HIS A 204 -17.60 13.37 4.94
N ASN A 205 -17.24 14.05 3.85
CA ASN A 205 -17.07 13.44 2.52
C ASN A 205 -15.82 13.98 1.79
N VAL A 206 -14.64 13.79 2.39
CA VAL A 206 -13.36 14.31 1.85
C VAL A 206 -13.03 13.76 0.45
N HIS A 207 -13.47 12.52 0.17
CA HIS A 207 -13.26 11.84 -1.10
C HIS A 207 -14.28 12.23 -2.20
N LYS A 208 -15.23 13.13 -1.88
CA LYS A 208 -16.29 13.57 -2.80
C LYS A 208 -17.08 12.41 -3.44
N LEU A 209 -17.38 11.40 -2.63
CA LEU A 209 -18.19 10.26 -3.04
C LEU A 209 -19.59 10.69 -3.48
N THR A 210 -20.15 9.99 -4.45
CA THR A 210 -21.54 10.17 -4.88
C THR A 210 -22.50 9.73 -3.76
N GLN A 211 -23.77 10.16 -3.85
CA GLN A 211 -24.79 9.78 -2.87
C GLN A 211 -24.95 8.25 -2.76
N GLU A 212 -24.93 7.53 -3.88
CA GLU A 212 -25.01 6.07 -3.91
C GLU A 212 -23.80 5.40 -3.22
N GLN A 213 -22.60 5.97 -3.40
CA GLN A 213 -21.40 5.47 -2.72
C GLN A 213 -21.44 5.76 -1.22
N LEU A 214 -21.94 6.93 -0.82
CA LEU A 214 -22.10 7.31 0.59
C LEU A 214 -23.06 6.39 1.33
N GLU A 215 -24.16 6.00 0.69
CA GLU A 215 -25.13 5.04 1.26
C GLU A 215 -24.52 3.66 1.52
N LYS A 216 -23.52 3.27 0.73
CA LYS A 216 -22.77 2.01 0.89
C LYS A 216 -21.56 2.13 1.81
N ARG A 217 -21.11 3.36 2.10
CA ARG A 217 -19.88 3.62 2.86
C ARG A 217 -20.07 3.27 4.32
N GLU A 218 -19.18 2.42 4.82
CA GLU A 218 -19.02 2.20 6.24
C GLU A 218 -17.84 3.02 6.78
N ILE A 219 -18.02 3.76 7.88
CA ILE A 219 -16.92 4.49 8.54
C ILE A 219 -16.41 3.68 9.72
N VAL A 220 -15.09 3.51 9.81
CA VAL A 220 -14.40 2.86 10.92
C VAL A 220 -13.40 3.83 11.52
N TYR A 221 -13.61 4.19 12.79
CA TYR A 221 -12.62 4.96 13.55
C TYR A 221 -11.56 4.03 14.12
N ILE A 222 -10.30 4.43 14.00
CA ILE A 222 -9.17 3.71 14.59
C ILE A 222 -8.50 4.68 15.57
N ASP A 223 -8.60 4.34 16.85
CA ASP A 223 -7.80 4.97 17.89
C ASP A 223 -6.49 4.20 18.06
N ILE A 224 -5.36 4.86 17.76
CA ILE A 224 -4.04 4.25 17.90
C ILE A 224 -3.65 3.99 19.35
N ALA A 225 -4.31 4.60 20.34
CA ALA A 225 -4.05 4.35 21.76
C ALA A 225 -4.85 3.14 22.28
N GLU A 226 -5.90 2.69 21.58
CA GLU A 226 -6.68 1.53 22.00
C GLU A 226 -5.83 0.24 21.99
N LYS A 227 -6.08 -0.61 22.99
CA LYS A 227 -5.43 -1.91 23.10
C LYS A 227 -5.87 -2.83 21.98
N LEU A 228 -4.91 -3.40 21.25
CA LEU A 228 -5.18 -4.40 20.23
C LEU A 228 -5.23 -5.82 20.84
N SER A 229 -6.08 -6.68 20.28
CA SER A 229 -6.09 -8.10 20.63
C SER A 229 -4.77 -8.74 20.15
N ASN A 230 -4.06 -9.41 21.07
CA ASN A 230 -2.73 -10.03 20.85
C ASN A 230 -1.55 -9.04 20.75
N ASP A 231 -1.65 -7.86 21.37
CA ASP A 231 -0.55 -6.91 21.42
C ASP A 231 0.52 -7.33 22.45
N ASN A 232 1.57 -7.99 21.97
CA ASN A 232 2.80 -8.27 22.71
C ASN A 232 3.95 -7.31 22.30
N SER A 233 3.63 -6.22 21.58
CA SER A 233 4.63 -5.30 21.08
C SER A 233 5.02 -4.27 22.14
N ASN A 234 6.26 -3.80 22.10
CA ASN A 234 6.70 -2.62 22.86
C ASN A 234 6.21 -1.29 22.22
N GLU A 235 5.23 -1.36 21.31
CA GLU A 235 4.82 -0.30 20.40
C GLU A 235 3.40 0.17 20.78
N ASP A 236 3.26 0.51 22.06
CA ASP A 236 2.00 0.96 22.64
C ASP A 236 2.00 2.47 22.92
N PRO A 237 1.28 3.28 22.11
CA PRO A 237 1.14 4.72 22.33
C PRO A 237 0.58 5.11 23.69
N SER A 238 -0.15 4.21 24.37
CA SER A 238 -0.74 4.50 25.68
C SER A 238 0.28 4.54 26.83
N ILE A 239 1.47 4.00 26.60
CA ILE A 239 2.58 4.01 27.56
C ILE A 239 3.85 4.67 26.99
N PHE A 240 3.92 4.87 25.67
CA PHE A 240 5.06 5.49 25.01
C PHE A 240 5.06 7.02 25.17
N LYS A 241 6.21 7.58 25.54
CA LYS A 241 6.48 9.02 25.52
C LYS A 241 7.77 9.30 24.78
N SER A 242 7.69 10.13 23.74
CA SER A 242 8.82 10.55 22.92
C SER A 242 9.80 11.37 23.75
N LYS A 243 11.09 11.02 23.67
CA LYS A 243 12.18 11.79 24.28
C LYS A 243 12.56 13.01 23.44
N LYS A 244 12.38 12.96 22.11
CA LYS A 244 12.70 14.07 21.21
C LYS A 244 11.64 15.17 21.20
N THR A 245 10.36 14.78 21.20
CA THR A 245 9.22 15.71 21.01
C THR A 245 8.42 15.94 22.28
N GLY A 246 8.56 15.07 23.29
CA GLY A 246 7.75 15.09 24.50
C GLY A 246 6.31 14.60 24.33
N ARG A 247 5.90 14.21 23.11
CA ARG A 247 4.54 13.71 22.81
C ARG A 247 4.28 12.34 23.43
N GLY A 248 3.04 12.11 23.84
CA GLY A 248 2.61 10.92 24.56
C GLY A 248 2.90 10.98 26.06
N PRO A 249 2.42 10.00 26.85
CA PRO A 249 1.55 8.90 26.43
C PRO A 249 0.16 9.36 25.99
N LEU A 250 -0.48 8.58 25.11
CA LEU A 250 -1.81 8.86 24.58
C LEU A 250 -2.88 8.13 25.40
N VAL A 251 -3.77 8.87 26.03
CA VAL A 251 -4.93 8.30 26.75
C VAL A 251 -6.01 7.84 25.76
N PRO A 252 -6.40 6.55 25.73
CA PRO A 252 -7.42 6.04 24.82
C PRO A 252 -8.73 6.85 24.88
N GLY A 253 -9.36 7.04 23.73
CA GLY A 253 -10.65 7.72 23.56
C GLY A 253 -10.63 9.24 23.67
N GLU A 254 -9.62 9.85 24.31
CA GLU A 254 -9.64 11.29 24.59
C GLU A 254 -8.35 12.04 24.24
N TRP A 255 -7.26 11.35 23.92
CA TRP A 255 -5.96 11.99 23.70
C TRP A 255 -6.01 13.14 22.68
N TYR A 256 -6.76 13.00 21.59
CA TYR A 256 -6.85 14.01 20.54
C TYR A 256 -7.45 15.35 20.98
N LYS A 257 -8.12 15.42 22.14
CA LYS A 257 -8.66 16.67 22.70
C LYS A 257 -7.57 17.61 23.20
N ASN A 258 -6.45 17.07 23.66
CA ASN A 258 -5.39 17.82 24.33
C ASN A 258 -4.04 17.74 23.59
N HIS A 259 -4.01 17.16 22.39
CA HIS A 259 -2.79 17.01 21.59
C HIS A 259 -2.87 17.85 20.32
N GLN A 260 -1.83 18.62 20.08
CA GLN A 260 -1.57 19.35 18.84
C GLN A 260 -0.08 19.21 18.49
N PRO A 261 0.30 19.17 17.21
CA PRO A 261 -0.55 19.20 16.01
C PRO A 261 -1.42 17.94 15.87
N LEU A 262 -2.51 18.03 15.10
CA LEU A 262 -3.44 16.93 14.89
C LEU A 262 -3.88 16.83 13.42
N ILE A 263 -3.74 15.63 12.86
CA ILE A 263 -4.24 15.28 11.52
C ILE A 263 -5.19 14.08 11.59
N CYS A 264 -5.99 13.90 10.55
CA CYS A 264 -6.74 12.69 10.28
C CYS A 264 -6.32 12.11 8.91
N CYS A 265 -5.91 10.85 8.91
CA CYS A 265 -5.77 10.06 7.68
C CYS A 265 -7.12 9.42 7.36
N TYR A 266 -7.75 9.84 6.27
CA TYR A 266 -8.97 9.25 5.73
C TYR A 266 -8.57 8.21 4.68
N LYS A 267 -8.58 6.93 5.04
CA LYS A 267 -8.21 5.82 4.14
C LYS A 267 -9.46 5.12 3.64
N LEU A 268 -9.89 5.42 2.42
CA LEU A 268 -11.02 4.80 1.75
C LEU A 268 -10.58 3.52 1.02
N VAL A 269 -11.05 2.38 1.51
CA VAL A 269 -10.85 1.07 0.89
C VAL A 269 -12.09 0.71 0.09
N THR A 270 -11.92 0.56 -1.22
CA THR A 270 -12.95 0.08 -2.14
C THR A 270 -12.56 -1.31 -2.62
N ALA A 271 -13.41 -2.31 -2.36
CA ALA A 271 -13.19 -3.68 -2.78
C ALA A 271 -14.30 -4.17 -3.71
N GLU A 272 -13.93 -4.62 -4.90
CA GLU A 272 -14.78 -5.37 -5.81
C GLU A 272 -14.34 -6.83 -5.80
N ILE A 273 -15.19 -7.71 -5.26
CA ILE A 273 -14.91 -9.14 -5.15
C ILE A 273 -16.03 -9.90 -5.87
N LYS A 274 -15.69 -10.53 -6.99
CA LYS A 274 -16.57 -11.32 -7.85
C LYS A 274 -16.30 -12.82 -7.67
N LEU A 275 -16.22 -13.26 -6.42
CA LEU A 275 -16.02 -14.67 -6.06
C LEU A 275 -17.34 -15.30 -5.62
N PHE A 276 -17.90 -16.16 -6.47
CA PHE A 276 -19.15 -16.86 -6.19
C PHE A 276 -19.05 -17.67 -4.88
N GLY A 277 -20.02 -17.48 -3.97
CA GLY A 277 -20.09 -18.16 -2.68
C GLY A 277 -19.10 -17.69 -1.60
N LEU A 278 -18.16 -16.78 -1.93
CA LEU A 278 -17.12 -16.32 -0.99
C LEU A 278 -17.03 -14.80 -0.84
N GLN A 279 -17.77 -14.04 -1.64
CA GLN A 279 -17.74 -12.57 -1.64
C GLN A 279 -17.81 -11.97 -0.22
N THR A 280 -18.89 -12.23 0.52
CA THR A 280 -19.09 -11.67 1.88
C THR A 280 -17.98 -12.06 2.86
N LYS A 281 -17.48 -13.30 2.75
CA LYS A 281 -16.39 -13.79 3.61
C LYS A 281 -15.08 -13.05 3.32
N CYS A 282 -14.76 -12.82 2.05
CA CYS A 282 -13.59 -12.05 1.63
C CYS A 282 -13.72 -10.57 2.00
N GLU A 283 -14.89 -9.96 1.78
CA GLU A 283 -15.15 -8.55 2.15
C GLU A 283 -14.99 -8.33 3.67
N ASN A 284 -15.55 -9.22 4.49
CA ASN A 284 -15.39 -9.17 5.95
C ASN A 284 -13.94 -9.41 6.39
N TYR A 285 -13.24 -10.33 5.74
CA TYR A 285 -11.83 -10.56 6.01
C TYR A 285 -11.00 -9.31 5.71
N LEU A 286 -11.18 -8.69 4.54
CA LEU A 286 -10.48 -7.45 4.16
C LEU A 286 -10.73 -6.35 5.17
N LYS A 287 -11.98 -6.20 5.64
CA LYS A 287 -12.32 -5.23 6.68
C LYS A 287 -11.50 -5.43 7.95
N THR A 288 -11.51 -6.65 8.50
CA THR A 288 -10.76 -6.96 9.72
C THR A 288 -9.26 -6.79 9.52
N MET A 289 -8.74 -7.27 8.38
CA MET A 289 -7.33 -7.18 8.01
C MET A 289 -6.87 -5.72 7.93
N TYR A 290 -7.58 -4.86 7.20
CA TYR A 290 -7.20 -3.45 7.06
C TYR A 290 -7.35 -2.67 8.38
N LYS A 291 -8.39 -2.95 9.17
CA LYS A 291 -8.52 -2.36 10.51
C LYS A 291 -7.28 -2.65 11.35
N GLN A 292 -6.85 -3.92 11.38
CA GLN A 292 -5.69 -4.34 12.16
C GLN A 292 -4.38 -3.81 11.59
N LEU A 293 -4.19 -3.89 10.27
CA LEU A 293 -3.00 -3.37 9.58
C LEU A 293 -2.81 -1.89 9.85
N PHE A 294 -3.87 -1.09 9.69
CA PHE A 294 -3.79 0.35 9.93
C PHE A 294 -3.57 0.68 11.40
N ALA A 295 -4.22 -0.02 12.34
CA ALA A 295 -3.99 0.21 13.75
C ALA A 295 -2.53 -0.06 14.15
N ILE A 296 -1.97 -1.20 13.74
CA ILE A 296 -0.57 -1.58 14.03
C ILE A 296 0.39 -0.58 13.37
N PHE A 297 0.23 -0.31 12.08
CA PHE A 297 1.13 0.58 11.35
C PHE A 297 1.19 1.98 11.95
N HIS A 298 0.04 2.57 12.32
CA HIS A 298 0.04 3.93 12.86
C HIS A 298 0.51 3.99 14.33
N ARG A 299 0.31 2.91 15.11
CA ARG A 299 0.96 2.76 16.43
C ARG A 299 2.47 2.77 16.29
N GLN A 300 3.02 2.04 15.32
CA GLN A 300 4.44 2.00 15.01
C GLN A 300 4.98 3.36 14.58
N VAL A 301 4.28 4.05 13.66
CA VAL A 301 4.64 5.42 13.24
C VAL A 301 4.79 6.34 14.45
N PHE A 302 3.84 6.31 15.39
CA PHE A 302 3.91 7.15 16.59
C PHE A 302 5.02 6.70 17.56
N CYS A 303 5.11 5.41 17.87
CA CYS A 303 6.10 4.90 18.85
C CYS A 303 7.55 5.00 18.33
N TRP A 304 7.74 5.09 17.01
CA TRP A 304 9.05 5.28 16.41
C TRP A 304 9.37 6.74 16.10
N ILE A 305 8.57 7.71 16.57
CA ILE A 305 8.81 9.14 16.33
C ILE A 305 10.23 9.58 16.72
N ASP A 306 10.81 9.03 17.77
CA ASP A 306 12.19 9.35 18.16
C ASP A 306 13.23 8.89 17.13
N LYS A 307 12.90 7.92 16.26
CA LYS A 307 13.79 7.43 15.22
C LYS A 307 13.74 8.28 13.95
N TRP A 308 12.56 8.75 13.54
CA TRP A 308 12.38 9.46 12.28
C TRP A 308 12.17 10.97 12.39
N HIS A 309 11.81 11.49 13.57
CA HIS A 309 11.58 12.93 13.72
C HIS A 309 12.88 13.72 13.52
N GLY A 310 12.79 14.75 12.68
CA GLY A 310 13.90 15.60 12.25
C GLY A 310 14.65 15.11 11.00
N ILE A 311 14.27 13.97 10.43
CA ILE A 311 14.80 13.50 9.14
C ILE A 311 14.10 14.24 8.00
N THR A 312 14.83 14.65 6.96
CA THR A 312 14.26 15.33 5.79
C THR A 312 13.67 14.34 4.77
N ILE A 313 12.83 14.82 3.86
CA ILE A 313 12.27 13.97 2.80
C ILE A 313 13.37 13.37 1.92
N GLU A 314 14.45 14.10 1.65
CA GLU A 314 15.61 13.63 0.86
C GLU A 314 16.32 12.47 1.56
N GLN A 315 16.50 12.58 2.88
CA GLN A 315 17.08 11.50 3.67
C GLN A 315 16.19 10.26 3.68
N VAL A 316 14.86 10.42 3.77
CA VAL A 316 13.92 9.30 3.65
C VAL A 316 14.00 8.65 2.28
N ARG A 317 14.09 9.42 1.18
CA ARG A 317 14.25 8.85 -0.17
C ARG A 317 15.54 8.05 -0.31
N LYS A 318 16.63 8.50 0.30
CA LYS A 318 17.87 7.74 0.36
C LYS A 318 17.69 6.41 1.11
N ILE A 319 16.98 6.43 2.23
CA ILE A 319 16.64 5.21 2.99
C ILE A 319 15.82 4.24 2.12
N GLU A 320 14.81 4.72 1.40
CA GLU A 320 14.00 3.87 0.51
C GLU A 320 14.83 3.24 -0.62
N TYR A 321 15.77 4.01 -1.20
CA TYR A 321 16.66 3.52 -2.24
C TYR A 321 17.62 2.43 -1.72
N GLU A 322 18.23 2.65 -0.55
CA GLU A 322 19.11 1.66 0.08
C GLU A 322 18.32 0.40 0.50
N LEU A 323 17.13 0.60 1.04
CA LEU A 323 16.21 -0.49 1.40
C LEU A 323 15.85 -1.35 0.19
N ALA A 324 15.54 -0.75 -0.97
CA ALA A 324 15.16 -1.52 -2.17
C ALA A 324 16.23 -2.56 -2.53
N LYS A 325 17.52 -2.19 -2.40
CA LYS A 325 18.65 -3.10 -2.64
C LYS A 325 18.76 -4.17 -1.56
N GLU A 326 18.59 -3.78 -0.30
CA GLU A 326 18.65 -4.70 0.85
C GLU A 326 17.56 -5.77 0.77
N LEU A 327 16.31 -5.38 0.48
CA LEU A 327 15.17 -6.31 0.40
C LEU A 327 15.35 -7.35 -0.69
N LEU A 328 15.87 -6.95 -1.86
CA LEU A 328 16.15 -7.87 -2.95
C LEU A 328 17.19 -8.91 -2.52
N SER A 329 18.27 -8.47 -1.86
CA SER A 329 19.30 -9.37 -1.32
C SER A 329 18.72 -10.37 -0.32
N LYS A 330 17.84 -9.95 0.59
CA LYS A 330 17.21 -10.83 1.59
C LYS A 330 16.29 -11.87 0.97
N ILE A 331 15.59 -11.52 -0.10
CA ILE A 331 14.74 -12.46 -0.85
C ILE A 331 15.62 -13.51 -1.54
N ASP A 332 16.69 -13.09 -2.20
CA ASP A 332 17.58 -13.99 -2.96
C ASP A 332 18.42 -14.91 -2.06
N GLN A 333 18.83 -14.42 -0.88
CA GLN A 333 19.67 -15.18 0.06
C GLN A 333 18.87 -16.10 0.99
N GLY A 334 17.54 -15.97 1.03
CA GLY A 334 16.68 -16.80 1.89
C GLY A 334 16.85 -16.53 3.40
N GLU A 335 17.43 -15.39 3.81
CA GLU A 335 17.58 -15.04 5.23
C GLU A 335 16.20 -14.92 5.89
N LEU A 336 15.92 -15.71 6.93
CA LEU A 336 14.58 -15.79 7.55
C LEU A 336 14.16 -14.46 8.18
N SER A 337 12.90 -14.07 7.96
CA SER A 337 12.33 -12.85 8.57
C SER A 337 12.02 -13.06 10.06
N ARG A 338 12.02 -11.97 10.85
CA ARG A 338 11.81 -12.01 12.32
C ARG A 338 10.50 -12.70 12.74
N ASN A 339 9.45 -12.58 11.92
CA ASN A 339 8.15 -13.21 12.19
C ASN A 339 8.12 -14.73 11.97
N GLN A 340 9.10 -15.31 11.27
CA GLN A 340 9.25 -16.75 11.16
C GLN A 340 10.01 -17.34 12.37
N LEU A 341 10.90 -16.57 12.99
CA LEU A 341 11.68 -17.00 14.17
C LEU A 341 10.87 -17.05 15.48
N VAL A 342 9.68 -16.43 15.52
CA VAL A 342 8.83 -16.36 16.74
C VAL A 342 7.76 -17.47 16.76
N ASN A 343 7.62 -18.22 15.67
CA ASN A 343 6.61 -19.28 15.52
C ASN A 343 7.18 -20.71 15.57
N GLU A 344 8.42 -20.89 16.03
CA GLU A 344 9.00 -22.18 16.44
C GLU A 344 8.98 -22.28 17.97
#